data_AF-A0A241RNM0-F1
#
_entry.id   AF-A0A241RNM0-F1
#
_cell.length_a   1.000
_cell.length_b   1.000
_cell.length_c   1.000
_cell.angle_alpha   90.00
_cell.angle_beta   90.00
_cell.angle_gamma   90.00
#
_symmetry.space_group_name_H-M   'P 1'
#
loop_
_entity.id
_entity.type
_entity.pdbx_description
1 polymer ?
#
loop_
_entity_poly.entity_id
_entity_poly.type
_entity_poly.pdbx_seq_one_letter_code
_entity_poly.pdbx_strand_id
1 'polypeptide(L)'
;MPAQSAEQLWKAYNETTDTQGASYQTRWFGQQNNPQEVQALTDAILAGTKTATTTPLDTFTAEQVAIPQVGDYNVLLNGDMKPVAIIKTVVSELIPFYRISAEHAYHEGEGDRSIGDWRKRKTDEFTPTLEEHGKNLSSDTPMVSEVFEVVYRAD
;
A
#
# COMPACT_ATOMS: atom_id res chain seq x y z
N MET A 1 -13.97 -23.43 -9.69
CA MET A 1 -14.83 -22.24 -9.89
C MET A 1 -13.99 -21.19 -10.63
N PRO A 2 -14.54 -20.36 -11.53
CA PRO A 2 -13.77 -19.26 -12.10
C PRO A 2 -13.29 -18.33 -10.97
N ALA A 3 -12.10 -17.75 -11.11
CA ALA A 3 -11.61 -16.76 -10.16
C ALA A 3 -12.58 -15.57 -10.10
N GLN A 4 -12.88 -15.09 -8.90
CA GLN A 4 -13.76 -13.96 -8.68
C GLN A 4 -13.13 -12.68 -9.27
N SER A 5 -13.89 -11.91 -10.05
CA SER A 5 -13.43 -10.61 -10.56
C SER A 5 -13.45 -9.53 -9.48
N ALA A 6 -12.73 -8.43 -9.70
CA ALA A 6 -12.70 -7.31 -8.75
C ALA A 6 -14.11 -6.71 -8.55
N GLU A 7 -14.89 -6.63 -9.62
CA GLU A 7 -16.29 -6.17 -9.59
C GLU A 7 -17.17 -7.11 -8.77
N GLN A 8 -17.01 -8.42 -8.93
CA GLN A 8 -17.75 -9.41 -8.15
C GLN A 8 -17.39 -9.36 -6.66
N LEU A 9 -16.11 -9.14 -6.34
CA LEU A 9 -15.65 -9.02 -4.96
C LEU A 9 -16.18 -7.73 -4.30
N TRP A 10 -16.09 -6.61 -5.02
CA TRP A 10 -16.64 -5.33 -4.56
C TRP A 10 -18.15 -5.38 -4.34
N LYS A 11 -18.89 -6.00 -5.28
CA LYS A 11 -20.34 -6.18 -5.16
C LYS A 11 -20.70 -6.99 -3.92
N ALA A 12 -20.01 -8.10 -3.66
CA ALA A 12 -20.28 -8.94 -2.49
C ALA A 12 -20.07 -8.18 -1.16
N TYR A 13 -19.02 -7.37 -1.07
CA TYR A 13 -18.79 -6.51 0.10
C TYR A 13 -19.89 -5.46 0.28
N ASN A 14 -20.28 -4.78 -0.81
CA ASN A 14 -21.36 -3.77 -0.77
C ASN A 14 -22.74 -4.33 -0.43
N GLU A 15 -22.99 -5.62 -0.65
CA GLU A 15 -24.25 -6.27 -0.25
C GLU A 15 -24.39 -6.40 1.26
N THR A 16 -23.28 -6.37 2.00
CA THR A 16 -23.25 -6.58 3.46
C THR A 16 -22.79 -5.36 4.25
N THR A 17 -22.20 -4.36 3.58
CA THR A 17 -21.63 -3.17 4.20
C THR A 17 -22.06 -1.91 3.45
N ASP A 18 -22.56 -0.90 4.18
CA ASP A 18 -22.85 0.42 3.61
C ASP A 18 -21.55 1.18 3.35
N THR A 19 -21.14 1.22 2.08
CA THR A 19 -19.97 1.97 1.62
C THR A 19 -20.30 3.43 1.27
N GLN A 20 -21.52 3.90 1.55
CA GLN A 20 -21.98 5.27 1.29
C GLN A 20 -21.80 5.70 -0.17
N GLY A 21 -21.90 4.75 -1.10
CA GLY A 21 -21.73 4.99 -2.53
C GLY A 21 -20.27 5.19 -2.96
N ALA A 22 -19.30 4.78 -2.13
CA ALA A 22 -17.89 4.81 -2.52
C ALA A 22 -17.61 3.96 -3.77
N SER A 23 -16.57 4.34 -4.49
CA SER A 23 -15.98 3.52 -5.56
C SER A 23 -14.74 2.81 -5.03
N TYR A 24 -14.20 1.89 -5.84
CA TYR A 24 -12.94 1.20 -5.55
C TYR A 24 -11.96 1.37 -6.70
N GLN A 25 -10.67 1.18 -6.40
CA GLN A 25 -9.62 0.94 -7.39
C GLN A 25 -9.00 -0.44 -7.17
N THR A 26 -8.30 -0.99 -8.15
CA THR A 26 -7.45 -2.17 -7.91
C THR A 26 -6.06 -1.74 -7.48
N ARG A 27 -5.45 -2.50 -6.58
CA ARG A 27 -4.10 -2.20 -6.06
C ARG A 27 -3.32 -3.48 -5.81
N TRP A 28 -2.02 -3.43 -6.02
CA TRP A 28 -1.05 -4.42 -5.58
C TRP A 28 0.10 -3.71 -4.87
N PHE A 29 0.92 -4.46 -4.13
CA PHE A 29 2.10 -3.94 -3.42
C PHE A 29 3.35 -4.64 -3.98
N GLY A 30 4.45 -3.90 -4.12
CA GLY A 30 5.68 -4.39 -4.75
C GLY A 30 5.73 -4.13 -6.26
N GLN A 31 6.82 -4.54 -6.90
CA GLN A 31 7.00 -4.31 -8.35
C GLN A 31 6.16 -5.31 -9.16
N GLN A 32 5.35 -4.81 -10.11
CA GLN A 32 4.44 -5.66 -10.88
C GLN A 32 5.17 -6.73 -11.71
N ASN A 33 6.39 -6.44 -12.18
CA ASN A 33 7.24 -7.37 -12.91
C ASN A 33 7.89 -8.44 -12.00
N ASN A 34 7.64 -8.38 -10.68
CA ASN A 34 8.10 -9.33 -9.68
C ASN A 34 6.91 -9.99 -8.96
N PRO A 35 6.22 -10.94 -9.60
CA PRO A 35 5.00 -11.55 -9.05
C PRO A 35 5.23 -12.27 -7.72
N GLN A 36 6.45 -12.74 -7.44
CA GLN A 36 6.78 -13.38 -6.16
C GLN A 36 6.78 -12.37 -5.00
N GLU A 37 7.32 -11.18 -5.23
CA GLU A 37 7.28 -10.08 -4.26
C GLU A 37 5.84 -9.62 -4.03
N VAL A 38 5.07 -9.43 -5.10
CA VAL A 38 3.65 -9.05 -4.99
C VAL A 38 2.87 -10.08 -4.20
N GLN A 39 3.09 -11.38 -4.44
CA GLN A 39 2.47 -12.45 -3.68
C GLN A 39 2.87 -12.39 -2.19
N ALA A 40 4.17 -12.26 -1.88
CA ALA A 40 4.65 -12.22 -0.51
C ALA A 40 4.08 -11.02 0.28
N LEU A 41 4.01 -9.84 -0.34
CA LEU A 41 3.42 -8.64 0.27
C LEU A 41 1.91 -8.80 0.47
N THR A 42 1.22 -9.40 -0.50
CA THR A 42 -0.20 -9.73 -0.39
C THR A 42 -0.45 -10.68 0.79
N ASP A 43 0.35 -11.74 0.92
CA ASP A 43 0.24 -12.69 2.01
C ASP A 43 0.51 -12.03 3.37
N ALA A 44 1.45 -11.10 3.45
CA ALA A 44 1.72 -10.31 4.65
C ALA A 44 0.54 -9.39 5.04
N ILE A 45 -0.14 -8.81 4.06
CA ILE A 45 -1.35 -8.00 4.27
C ILE A 45 -2.49 -8.88 4.76
N LEU A 46 -2.71 -10.03 4.11
CA LEU A 46 -3.71 -11.00 4.53
C LEU A 46 -3.39 -11.62 5.90
N ALA A 47 -2.13 -11.70 6.31
CA ALA A 47 -1.77 -12.14 7.66
C ALA A 47 -1.95 -11.04 8.73
N GLY A 48 -2.18 -9.78 8.32
CA GLY A 48 -2.21 -8.62 9.22
C GLY A 48 -0.83 -8.18 9.71
N THR A 49 0.25 -8.70 9.11
CA THR A 49 1.62 -8.31 9.44
C THR A 49 2.00 -6.99 8.76
N LYS A 50 1.50 -6.77 7.53
CA LYS A 50 1.62 -5.52 6.79
C LYS A 50 0.29 -4.79 6.79
N THR A 51 0.22 -3.68 7.50
CA THR A 51 -0.97 -2.81 7.61
C THR A 51 -0.66 -1.37 7.28
N ALA A 52 0.57 -1.08 6.87
CA ALA A 52 1.03 0.25 6.54
C ALA A 52 1.92 0.26 5.30
N THR A 53 2.04 1.43 4.68
CA THR A 53 2.99 1.71 3.61
C THR A 53 3.41 3.16 3.62
N THR A 54 4.55 3.45 2.99
CA THR A 54 5.08 4.81 2.84
C THR A 54 5.52 5.01 1.39
N THR A 55 5.16 6.15 0.81
CA THR A 55 5.53 6.53 -0.56
C THR A 55 5.98 8.00 -0.58
N PRO A 56 7.06 8.36 -1.28
CA PRO A 56 7.43 9.77 -1.46
C PRO A 56 6.28 10.55 -2.11
N LEU A 57 6.00 11.77 -1.60
CA LEU A 57 4.96 12.64 -2.17
C LEU A 57 5.17 12.87 -3.68
N ASP A 58 6.42 12.93 -4.10
CA ASP A 58 6.79 13.22 -5.48
C ASP A 58 6.38 12.12 -6.46
N THR A 59 6.31 10.87 -6.00
CA THR A 59 5.84 9.75 -6.82
C THR A 59 4.42 9.98 -7.33
N PHE A 60 3.53 10.52 -6.49
CA PHE A 60 2.15 10.83 -6.89
C PHE A 60 2.08 11.87 -8.00
N THR A 61 2.94 12.88 -7.93
CA THR A 61 3.00 13.94 -8.95
C THR A 61 3.60 13.43 -10.25
N ALA A 62 4.69 12.65 -10.16
CA ALA A 62 5.38 12.08 -11.31
C ALA A 62 4.51 11.09 -12.09
N GLU A 63 3.79 10.22 -11.38
CA GLU A 63 2.93 9.19 -11.98
C GLU A 63 1.52 9.69 -12.29
N GLN A 64 1.18 10.94 -11.93
CA GLN A 64 -0.16 11.52 -12.08
C GLN A 64 -1.26 10.70 -11.40
N VAL A 65 -0.94 10.14 -10.22
CA VAL A 65 -1.86 9.35 -9.40
C VAL A 65 -2.28 10.13 -8.15
N ALA A 66 -3.51 9.91 -7.70
CA ALA A 66 -4.04 10.59 -6.52
C ALA A 66 -3.39 10.07 -5.23
N ILE A 67 -3.21 10.96 -4.25
CA ILE A 67 -2.81 10.58 -2.89
C ILE A 67 -3.99 9.82 -2.24
N PRO A 68 -3.78 8.62 -1.66
CA PRO A 68 -4.81 7.88 -0.96
C PRO A 68 -5.45 8.72 0.13
N GLN A 69 -6.77 8.67 0.25
CA GLN A 69 -7.54 9.37 1.27
C GLN A 69 -8.15 8.38 2.26
N VAL A 70 -8.39 8.85 3.50
CA VAL A 70 -9.12 8.06 4.48
C VAL A 70 -10.52 7.75 3.93
N GLY A 71 -10.87 6.46 3.94
CA GLY A 71 -12.12 5.97 3.37
C GLY A 71 -12.00 5.40 1.96
N ASP A 72 -10.85 5.55 1.29
CA ASP A 72 -10.60 4.90 0.01
C ASP A 72 -10.62 3.38 0.15
N TYR A 73 -11.25 2.72 -0.82
CA TYR A 73 -11.28 1.27 -0.92
C TYR A 73 -10.43 0.80 -2.10
N ASN A 74 -9.62 -0.23 -1.87
CA ASN A 74 -8.91 -0.92 -2.94
C ASN A 74 -9.21 -2.42 -2.93
N VAL A 75 -9.49 -2.97 -4.11
CA VAL A 75 -9.43 -4.42 -4.33
C VAL A 75 -7.96 -4.82 -4.45
N LEU A 76 -7.48 -5.59 -3.49
CA LEU A 76 -6.12 -6.10 -3.43
C LEU A 76 -5.92 -7.23 -4.43
N LEU A 77 -4.90 -7.11 -5.27
CA LEU A 77 -4.47 -8.11 -6.24
C LEU A 77 -3.22 -8.85 -5.76
N ASN A 78 -3.19 -10.16 -5.97
CA ASN A 78 -2.04 -11.01 -5.64
C ASN A 78 -1.00 -11.09 -6.78
N GLY A 79 0.02 -11.95 -6.65
CA GLY A 79 1.09 -12.09 -7.66
C GLY A 79 0.63 -12.52 -9.05
N ASP A 80 -0.53 -13.18 -9.16
CA ASP A 80 -1.18 -13.54 -10.42
C ASP A 80 -2.10 -12.43 -10.98
N MET A 81 -2.09 -11.24 -10.36
CA MET A 81 -3.05 -10.15 -10.59
C MET A 81 -4.52 -10.57 -10.35
N LYS A 82 -4.75 -11.53 -9.46
CA LYS A 82 -6.10 -11.97 -9.08
C LYS A 82 -6.59 -11.22 -7.85
N PRO A 83 -7.86 -10.77 -7.81
CA PRO A 83 -8.49 -10.21 -6.63
C PRO A 83 -8.51 -11.20 -5.46
N VAL A 84 -8.08 -10.78 -4.28
CA VAL A 84 -8.06 -11.64 -3.07
C VAL A 84 -8.67 -11.01 -1.83
N ALA A 85 -8.77 -9.67 -1.78
CA ALA A 85 -9.33 -8.96 -0.65
C ALA A 85 -9.76 -7.54 -1.03
N ILE A 86 -10.46 -6.87 -0.11
CA ILE A 86 -10.67 -5.43 -0.13
C ILE A 86 -9.94 -4.86 1.08
N ILE A 87 -9.12 -3.84 0.83
CA ILE A 87 -8.50 -3.03 1.86
C ILE A 87 -9.13 -1.64 1.89
N LYS A 88 -9.14 -1.02 3.07
CA LYS A 88 -9.61 0.34 3.28
C LYS A 88 -8.51 1.18 3.91
N THR A 89 -8.24 2.35 3.35
CA THR A 89 -7.32 3.32 3.94
C THR A 89 -7.98 3.96 5.16
N VAL A 90 -7.33 3.89 6.31
CA VAL A 90 -7.83 4.42 7.60
C VAL A 90 -7.00 5.59 8.12
N VAL A 91 -5.75 5.71 7.66
CA VAL A 91 -4.87 6.87 7.91
C VAL A 91 -4.17 7.24 6.61
N SER A 92 -4.08 8.54 6.32
CA SER A 92 -3.26 9.10 5.26
C SER A 92 -2.69 10.45 5.71
N GLU A 93 -1.37 10.51 5.87
CA GLU A 93 -0.69 11.66 6.46
C GLU A 93 0.58 12.02 5.68
N LEU A 94 0.93 13.31 5.68
CA LEU A 94 2.17 13.80 5.11
C LEU A 94 3.21 14.01 6.22
N ILE A 95 4.21 13.14 6.28
CA ILE A 95 5.22 13.11 7.34
C ILE A 95 6.63 13.14 6.71
N PRO A 96 7.58 13.90 7.25
CA PRO A 96 8.98 13.83 6.83
C PRO A 96 9.58 12.43 7.01
N PHE A 97 10.41 11.97 6.07
CA PHE A 97 11.01 10.62 6.08
C PHE A 97 11.61 10.20 7.43
N TYR A 98 12.39 11.07 8.08
CA TYR A 98 13.03 10.74 9.36
C TYR A 98 12.10 10.82 10.57
N ARG A 99 10.89 11.38 10.40
CA ARG A 99 9.84 11.45 11.42
C ARG A 99 8.85 10.30 11.35
N ILE A 100 8.95 9.42 10.35
CA ILE A 100 8.22 8.14 10.36
C ILE A 100 8.59 7.38 11.64
N SER A 101 7.56 6.98 12.39
CA SER A 101 7.71 6.34 13.68
C SER A 101 8.21 4.90 13.53
N ALA A 102 8.86 4.38 14.59
CA ALA A 102 9.24 2.97 14.63
C ALA A 102 8.01 2.05 14.59
N GLU A 103 6.86 2.49 15.12
CA GLU A 103 5.60 1.77 15.05
C GLU A 103 5.10 1.65 13.60
N HIS A 104 5.05 2.75 12.85
CA HIS A 104 4.67 2.71 11.42
C HIS A 104 5.60 1.80 10.63
N ALA A 105 6.91 1.93 10.82
CA ALA A 105 7.92 1.07 10.18
C ALA A 105 7.70 -0.42 10.51
N TYR A 106 7.34 -0.75 11.75
CA TYR A 106 7.02 -2.11 12.16
C TYR A 106 5.75 -2.66 11.48
N HIS A 107 4.75 -1.78 11.26
CA HIS A 107 3.50 -2.10 10.56
C HIS A 107 3.63 -2.19 9.04
N GLU A 108 4.72 -1.70 8.45
CA GLU A 108 5.01 -2.00 7.04
C GLU A 108 5.34 -3.49 6.83
N GLY A 109 5.67 -4.23 7.88
CA GLY A 109 5.67 -5.70 7.90
C GLY A 109 6.78 -6.38 7.11
N GLU A 110 7.77 -5.62 6.63
CA GLU A 110 8.87 -6.11 5.80
C GLU A 110 10.20 -6.18 6.55
N GLY A 111 11.11 -7.03 6.07
CA GLY A 111 12.45 -7.20 6.63
C GLY A 111 12.42 -7.68 8.09
N ASP A 112 13.28 -7.10 8.94
CA ASP A 112 13.32 -7.44 10.38
C ASP A 112 12.35 -6.59 11.24
N ARG A 113 11.59 -5.69 10.58
CA ARG A 113 10.59 -4.80 11.18
C ARG A 113 11.15 -3.80 12.20
N SER A 114 12.46 -3.58 12.21
CA SER A 114 13.09 -2.49 12.95
C SER A 114 13.10 -1.20 12.13
N ILE A 115 13.12 -0.05 12.82
CA ILE A 115 13.29 1.25 12.16
C ILE A 115 14.63 1.38 11.44
N GLY A 116 15.67 0.66 11.89
CA GLY A 116 16.99 0.67 11.26
C GLY A 116 16.98 0.00 9.90
N ASP A 117 16.44 -1.21 9.82
CA ASP A 117 16.24 -1.93 8.56
C ASP A 117 15.27 -1.20 7.64
N TRP A 118 14.16 -0.69 8.17
CA TRP A 118 13.20 0.11 7.40
C TRP A 118 13.87 1.31 6.73
N ARG A 119 14.65 2.11 7.47
CA ARG A 119 15.35 3.28 6.91
C ARG A 119 16.31 2.87 5.80
N LYS A 120 17.05 1.77 6.00
CA LYS A 120 17.96 1.24 4.99
C LYS A 120 17.21 0.85 3.72
N ARG A 121 16.22 -0.03 3.82
CA ARG A 121 15.43 -0.50 2.67
C ARG A 121 14.72 0.64 1.93
N LYS A 122 14.08 1.56 2.66
CA LYS A 122 13.41 2.71 2.04
C LYS A 122 14.38 3.70 1.41
N THR A 123 15.60 3.82 1.93
CA THR A 123 16.65 4.61 1.28
C THR A 123 17.07 3.96 -0.04
N ASP A 124 17.31 2.65 -0.03
CA ASP A 124 17.68 1.88 -1.23
C ASP A 124 16.54 1.90 -2.29
N GLU A 125 15.28 1.86 -1.85
CA GLU A 125 14.08 1.91 -2.69
C GLU A 125 13.84 3.29 -3.30
N PHE A 126 13.90 4.36 -2.50
CA PHE A 126 13.45 5.69 -2.95
C PHE A 126 14.54 6.52 -3.64
N THR A 127 15.82 6.26 -3.34
CA THR A 127 16.92 7.07 -3.89
C THR A 127 16.93 7.09 -5.42
N PRO A 128 16.86 5.94 -6.14
CA PRO A 128 16.88 5.94 -7.59
C PRO A 128 15.73 6.75 -8.20
N THR A 129 14.51 6.55 -7.72
CA THR A 129 13.31 7.25 -8.22
C THR A 129 13.34 8.75 -7.94
N LEU A 130 13.90 9.18 -6.80
CA LEU A 130 14.04 10.60 -6.51
C LEU A 130 15.13 11.24 -7.40
N GLU A 131 16.24 10.56 -7.61
CA GLU A 131 17.34 11.04 -8.46
C GLU A 131 16.93 11.17 -9.92
N GLU A 132 16.10 10.27 -10.45
CA GLU A 132 15.49 10.36 -11.79
C GLU A 132 14.69 11.66 -11.97
N HIS A 133 14.14 12.21 -10.89
CA HIS A 133 13.41 13.47 -10.87
C HIS A 133 14.26 14.66 -10.39
N GLY A 134 15.58 14.50 -10.31
CA GLY A 134 16.52 15.56 -9.89
C GLY A 134 16.40 15.92 -8.40
N LYS A 135 15.91 14.99 -7.57
CA LYS A 135 15.74 15.17 -6.12
C LYS A 135 16.62 14.20 -5.35
N ASN A 136 16.91 14.54 -4.10
CA ASN A 136 17.66 13.69 -3.18
C ASN A 136 16.76 13.31 -2.00
N LEU A 137 16.91 12.08 -1.52
CA LEU A 137 16.32 11.70 -0.24
C LEU A 137 17.00 12.47 0.89
N SER A 138 16.21 13.07 1.77
CA SER A 138 16.67 13.90 2.88
C SER A 138 15.83 13.64 4.13
N SER A 139 16.24 14.20 5.27
CA SER A 139 15.47 14.14 6.50
C SER A 139 14.06 14.69 6.37
N ASP A 140 13.91 15.71 5.53
CA ASP A 140 12.68 16.48 5.35
C ASP A 140 11.89 16.08 4.10
N THR A 141 12.32 15.04 3.37
CA THR A 141 11.59 14.57 2.19
C THR A 141 10.17 14.18 2.60
N PRO A 142 9.14 14.81 2.01
CA PRO A 142 7.76 14.58 2.38
C PRO A 142 7.30 13.19 1.92
N MET A 143 6.79 12.40 2.86
CA MET A 143 6.28 11.05 2.62
C MET A 143 4.78 11.00 2.88
N VAL A 144 4.05 10.38 1.99
CA VAL A 144 2.68 9.93 2.25
C VAL A 144 2.78 8.62 3.05
N SER A 145 2.37 8.69 4.31
CA SER A 145 2.27 7.57 5.24
C SER A 145 0.82 7.11 5.28
N GLU A 146 0.60 5.83 4.99
CA GLU A 146 -0.73 5.24 4.88
C GLU A 146 -0.86 4.06 5.84
N VAL A 147 -1.99 3.98 6.54
CA VAL A 147 -2.44 2.78 7.27
C VAL A 147 -3.71 2.29 6.63
N PHE A 148 -3.82 0.98 6.43
CA PHE A 148 -4.97 0.34 5.83
C PHE A 148 -5.33 -0.95 6.56
N GLU A 149 -6.59 -1.35 6.41
CA GLU A 149 -7.14 -2.56 7.02
C GLU A 149 -7.77 -3.45 5.95
N VAL A 150 -7.65 -4.78 6.11
CA VAL A 150 -8.41 -5.74 5.31
C VAL A 150 -9.85 -5.78 5.83
N VAL A 151 -10.80 -5.31 5.02
CA VAL A 151 -12.23 -5.22 5.39
C VAL A 151 -13.07 -6.35 4.81
N TYR A 152 -12.56 -7.04 3.78
CA TYR A 152 -13.21 -8.18 3.15
C TYR A 152 -12.19 -9.10 2.50
N ARG A 153 -12.44 -10.42 2.49
CA ARG A 153 -11.59 -11.43 1.84
C ARG A 153 -12.41 -12.18 0.81
N ALA A 154 -11.77 -12.54 -0.30
CA ALA A 154 -12.34 -13.51 -1.22
C ALA A 154 -12.42 -14.89 -0.52
N ASP A 155 -13.45 -15.65 -0.87
CA ASP A 155 -13.68 -17.01 -0.36
C ASP A 155 -12.69 -18.04 -0.93
#